data_AF-A0A3E5EU93-F1
#
_entry.id   AF-A0A3E5EU93-F1
#
_cell.length_a   1.000
_cell.length_b   1.000
_cell.length_c   1.000
_cell.angle_alpha   90.00
_cell.angle_beta   90.00
_cell.angle_gamma   90.00
#
_symmetry.space_group_name_H-M   'P 1'
#
loop_
_entity.id
_entity.type
_entity.pdbx_description
1 polymer ?
#
loop_
_entity_poly.entity_id
_entity_poly.type
_entity_poly.pdbx_seq_one_letter_code
_entity_poly.pdbx_strand_id
1 'polypeptide(L)'
;MKKSFVAVALVIGLGTTVAFAENLTSGVETVMAVNDFTPIEVKDLPAAVTEAIAKNFAESTVKEAAEDGSKTYQVVLTDKEGTESTVFFNEKGEILK
;
A
#
# COMPACT_ATOMS: atom_id res chain seq x y z
N MET A 1 11.91 -30.73 9.98
CA MET A 1 10.48 -31.04 9.76
C MET A 1 9.63 -29.85 10.21
N LYS A 2 8.69 -29.45 9.35
CA LYS A 2 7.36 -28.85 9.60
C LYS A 2 7.26 -27.64 10.56
N LYS A 3 7.18 -26.43 10.01
CA LYS A 3 5.94 -25.72 9.60
C LYS A 3 5.31 -24.98 10.79
N SER A 4 5.78 -23.76 11.03
CA SER A 4 5.02 -22.77 11.80
C SER A 4 3.93 -22.23 10.88
N PHE A 5 2.73 -22.76 11.02
CA PHE A 5 1.52 -22.22 10.44
C PHE A 5 1.22 -20.89 11.12
N VAL A 6 1.57 -19.79 10.46
CA VAL A 6 1.02 -18.47 10.79
C VAL A 6 -0.32 -18.37 10.08
N ALA A 7 -1.38 -18.65 10.83
CA ALA A 7 -2.75 -18.41 10.40
C ALA A 7 -3.03 -16.90 10.54
N VAL A 8 -2.96 -16.16 9.43
CA VAL A 8 -3.61 -14.86 9.32
C VAL A 8 -5.02 -15.11 8.81
N ALA A 9 -5.98 -14.76 9.65
CA ALA A 9 -7.40 -14.89 9.37
C ALA A 9 -7.79 -14.08 8.14
N LEU A 10 -8.43 -14.78 7.22
CA LEU A 10 -9.05 -14.31 6.00
C LEU A 10 -10.30 -13.45 6.32
N VAL A 11 -10.26 -12.20 5.86
CA VAL A 11 -11.35 -11.38 5.31
C VAL A 11 -12.66 -11.27 6.12
N ILE A 12 -12.87 -10.07 6.67
CA ILE A 12 -14.16 -9.36 6.65
C ILE A 12 -13.80 -7.89 6.35
N GLY A 13 -14.25 -7.23 5.29
CA GLY A 13 -15.20 -7.59 4.27
C GLY A 13 -14.94 -6.86 2.96
N LEU A 14 -15.10 -7.59 1.86
CA LEU A 14 -15.33 -7.03 0.54
C LEU A 14 -16.64 -6.24 0.57
N GLY A 15 -16.61 -5.08 -0.07
CA GLY A 15 -17.69 -4.11 -0.08
C GLY A 15 -19.00 -4.62 -0.67
N THR A 16 -20.08 -4.19 -0.05
CA THR A 16 -21.36 -3.81 -0.66
C THR A 16 -21.95 -2.81 0.33
N THR A 17 -22.00 -1.52 0.05
CA THR A 17 -23.12 -0.92 -0.70
C THR A 17 -22.68 0.31 -1.50
N VAL A 18 -22.99 0.31 -2.80
CA VAL A 18 -23.11 1.54 -3.58
C VAL A 18 -24.35 2.31 -3.12
N ALA A 19 -24.15 3.51 -2.60
CA ALA A 19 -25.17 4.54 -2.53
C ALA A 19 -24.50 5.90 -2.28
N PHE A 20 -23.71 6.38 -3.25
CA PHE A 20 -23.50 7.83 -3.35
C PHE A 20 -24.76 8.43 -3.97
N ALA A 21 -25.77 8.58 -3.10
CA ALA A 21 -26.87 9.48 -3.37
C ALA A 21 -26.28 10.90 -3.44
N GLU A 22 -26.53 11.53 -4.58
CA GLU A 22 -26.30 12.94 -4.77
C GLU A 22 -26.98 13.75 -3.65
N ASN A 23 -26.44 14.96 -3.45
CA ASN A 23 -27.16 16.15 -3.01
C ASN A 23 -26.97 16.60 -1.53
N LEU A 24 -26.14 17.65 -1.42
CA LEU A 24 -26.20 18.76 -0.45
C LEU A 24 -25.86 18.44 1.01
N THR A 25 -24.68 18.88 1.45
CA THR A 25 -24.59 20.14 2.21
C THR A 25 -23.16 20.37 2.69
N SER A 26 -22.67 21.59 2.52
CA SER A 26 -21.44 22.13 3.09
C SER A 26 -20.15 21.40 2.72
N GLY A 27 -19.55 21.82 1.61
CA GLY A 27 -18.22 22.46 1.61
C GLY A 27 -17.17 21.96 2.60
N VAL A 28 -17.11 20.66 2.88
CA VAL A 28 -15.96 20.01 3.46
C VAL A 28 -15.19 19.51 2.28
N GLU A 29 -14.05 20.16 2.09
CA GLU A 29 -12.84 19.62 1.49
C GLU A 29 -12.61 18.22 2.08
N THR A 30 -13.33 17.22 1.59
CA THR A 30 -12.77 15.89 1.56
C THR A 30 -11.73 15.99 0.48
N VAL A 31 -10.58 16.46 0.95
CA VAL A 31 -9.26 16.28 0.40
C VAL A 31 -9.21 14.85 -0.11
N MET A 32 -9.71 14.63 -1.32
CA MET A 32 -9.08 13.71 -2.26
C MET A 32 -7.71 14.34 -2.39
N ALA A 33 -6.83 13.99 -1.45
CA ALA A 33 -5.46 14.41 -1.49
C ALA A 33 -5.04 14.14 -2.92
N VAL A 34 -4.63 15.21 -3.59
CA VAL A 34 -3.91 15.19 -4.85
C VAL A 34 -2.69 14.33 -4.57
N ASN A 35 -2.87 13.03 -4.69
CA ASN A 35 -1.84 12.04 -4.57
C ASN A 35 -1.85 11.43 -5.96
N ASP A 36 -1.02 11.99 -6.84
CA ASP A 36 -0.80 11.49 -8.21
C ASP A 36 -0.41 10.00 -8.26
N PHE A 37 -0.23 9.35 -7.09
CA PHE A 37 -0.08 7.92 -6.99
C PHE A 37 -1.43 7.20 -6.91
N THR A 38 -1.68 6.37 -7.93
CA THR A 38 -2.80 5.43 -8.02
C THR A 38 -2.54 4.24 -7.10
N PRO A 39 -3.43 3.95 -6.12
CA PRO A 39 -3.26 2.79 -5.26
C PRO A 39 -3.25 1.49 -6.07
N ILE A 40 -2.27 0.64 -5.82
CA ILE A 40 -2.11 -0.67 -6.47
C ILE A 40 -2.03 -1.76 -5.41
N GLU A 41 -2.35 -3.00 -5.79
CA GLU A 41 -2.17 -4.12 -4.88
C GLU A 41 -0.70 -4.54 -4.80
N VAL A 42 -0.28 -5.12 -3.68
CA VAL A 42 1.11 -5.58 -3.47
C VAL A 42 1.54 -6.63 -4.52
N LYS A 43 0.59 -7.31 -5.16
CA LYS A 43 0.82 -8.24 -6.28
C LYS A 43 1.15 -7.55 -7.61
N ASP A 44 0.76 -6.28 -7.75
CA ASP A 44 1.04 -5.46 -8.93
C ASP A 44 2.41 -4.77 -8.81
N LEU A 45 3.03 -4.81 -7.62
CA LEU A 45 4.42 -4.41 -7.46
C LEU A 45 5.34 -5.37 -8.23
N PRO A 46 6.37 -4.83 -8.93
CA PRO A 46 7.38 -5.66 -9.55
C PRO A 46 8.06 -6.57 -8.52
N ALA A 47 8.42 -7.79 -8.93
CA ALA A 47 9.13 -8.73 -8.06
C ALA A 47 10.37 -8.10 -7.42
N ALA A 48 11.10 -7.27 -8.17
CA ALA A 48 12.26 -6.56 -7.67
C ALA A 48 11.94 -5.60 -6.50
N VAL A 49 10.77 -4.95 -6.54
CA VAL A 49 10.28 -4.08 -5.45
C VAL A 49 9.91 -4.93 -4.24
N THR A 50 9.15 -6.02 -4.43
CA THR A 50 8.78 -6.93 -3.35
C THR A 50 10.00 -7.55 -2.68
N GLU A 51 11.01 -7.96 -3.47
CA GLU A 51 12.28 -8.47 -2.95
C GLU A 51 13.06 -7.40 -2.20
N ALA A 52 13.12 -6.18 -2.71
CA ALA A 52 13.78 -5.07 -2.03
C ALA A 52 13.09 -4.72 -0.70
N ILE A 53 11.77 -4.76 -0.65
CA ILE A 53 11.00 -4.60 0.59
C ILE A 53 11.32 -5.73 1.56
N ALA A 54 11.22 -6.98 1.12
CA ALA A 54 11.51 -8.13 1.98
C ALA A 54 12.96 -8.16 2.47
N LYS A 55 13.91 -7.60 1.72
CA LYS A 55 15.33 -7.56 2.07
C LYS A 55 15.71 -6.38 2.97
N ASN A 56 15.22 -5.18 2.68
CA ASN A 56 15.58 -3.96 3.39
C ASN A 56 14.63 -3.63 4.55
N PHE A 57 13.37 -4.10 4.45
CA PHE A 57 12.27 -3.77 5.37
C PHE A 57 11.58 -5.04 5.88
N ALA A 58 12.33 -6.11 6.12
CA ALA A 58 11.82 -7.39 6.64
C ALA A 58 11.07 -7.27 7.97
N GLU A 59 11.38 -6.22 8.73
CA GLU A 59 10.76 -5.93 10.03
C GLU A 59 9.52 -5.05 9.94
N SER A 60 9.28 -4.47 8.76
CA SER A 60 8.16 -3.58 8.46
C SER A 60 7.08 -4.33 7.67
N THR A 61 5.84 -3.90 7.81
CA THR A 61 4.68 -4.47 7.11
C THR A 61 4.22 -3.50 6.03
N VAL A 62 3.99 -3.99 4.80
CA VAL A 62 3.39 -3.16 3.75
C VAL A 62 1.95 -2.85 4.12
N LYS A 63 1.67 -1.56 4.39
CA LYS A 63 0.34 -1.06 4.68
C LYS A 63 -0.39 -0.70 3.39
N GLU A 64 0.29 0.05 2.53
CA GLU A 64 -0.28 0.57 1.28
C GLU A 64 0.78 0.56 0.18
N ALA A 65 0.35 0.35 -1.07
CA ALA A 65 1.18 0.47 -2.26
C ALA A 65 0.44 1.32 -3.29
N ALA A 66 1.16 2.17 -3.99
CA ALA A 66 0.63 3.06 -5.01
C ALA A 66 1.68 3.30 -6.10
N GLU A 67 1.27 3.60 -7.32
CA GLU A 67 2.15 3.94 -8.42
C GLU A 67 1.86 5.34 -8.96
N ASP A 68 2.89 6.10 -9.31
CA ASP A 68 2.77 7.44 -9.89
C ASP A 68 2.43 7.42 -11.40
N GLY A 69 2.32 6.23 -12.01
CA GLY A 69 2.30 6.06 -13.47
C GLY A 69 3.67 6.29 -14.15
N SER A 70 4.62 6.92 -13.48
CA SER A 70 5.99 7.16 -13.94
C SER A 70 6.96 5.97 -13.73
N LYS A 71 6.44 4.75 -13.50
CA LYS A 71 7.21 3.55 -13.06
C LYS A 71 7.89 3.73 -11.70
N THR A 72 7.33 4.61 -10.87
CA THR A 72 7.69 4.79 -9.47
C THR A 72 6.59 4.23 -8.61
N TYR A 73 6.96 3.35 -7.69
CA TYR A 73 6.08 2.66 -6.77
C TYR A 73 6.29 3.21 -5.38
N GLN A 74 5.31 3.93 -4.86
CA GLN A 74 5.25 4.34 -3.47
C GLN A 74 4.73 3.18 -2.63
N VAL A 75 5.45 2.84 -1.56
CA VAL A 75 5.04 1.82 -0.62
C VAL A 75 5.13 2.40 0.78
N VAL A 76 4.00 2.38 1.48
CA VAL A 76 3.91 2.77 2.88
C VAL A 76 4.12 1.53 3.72
N LEU A 77 5.20 1.53 4.48
CA LEU A 77 5.61 0.48 5.38
C LEU A 77 5.28 0.90 6.81
N THR A 78 4.91 -0.05 7.65
CA THR A 78 4.67 0.20 9.08
C THR A 78 5.58 -0.70 9.90
N ASP A 79 6.39 -0.10 10.76
CA ASP A 79 7.28 -0.82 11.66
C ASP A 79 6.52 -1.41 12.86
N LYS A 80 7.18 -2.28 13.64
CA LYS A 80 6.58 -2.88 14.85
C LYS A 80 6.11 -1.85 15.89
N GLU A 81 6.67 -0.65 15.86
CA GLU A 81 6.28 0.47 16.73
C GLU A 81 5.04 1.22 16.22
N GLY A 82 4.51 0.87 15.04
CA GLY A 82 3.42 1.59 14.39
C GLY A 82 3.87 2.83 13.62
N THR A 83 5.18 3.04 13.50
CA THR A 83 5.74 4.14 12.70
C THR A 83 5.56 3.84 11.22
N GLU A 84 5.00 4.79 10.49
CA GLU A 84 4.79 4.69 9.05
C GLU A 84 5.95 5.33 8.29
N SER A 85 6.54 4.56 7.39
CA SER A 85 7.65 4.95 6.53
C SER A 85 7.23 4.83 5.07
N THR A 86 7.19 5.95 4.36
CA THR A 86 6.92 5.96 2.92
C THR A 86 8.21 5.80 2.14
N VAL A 87 8.30 4.74 1.35
CA VAL A 87 9.48 4.41 0.55
C VAL A 87 9.09 4.33 -0.91
N PHE A 88 9.89 4.94 -1.77
CA PHE A 88 9.65 4.94 -3.21
C PHE A 88 10.62 3.99 -3.90
N PHE A 89 10.09 3.13 -4.75
CA PHE A 89 10.85 2.16 -5.52
C PHE A 89 10.70 2.41 -7.01
N ASN A 90 11.72 2.07 -7.79
CA ASN A 90 11.59 2.01 -9.24
C ASN A 90 11.22 0.59 -9.73
N GLU A 91 10.99 0.43 -11.03
CA GLU A 91 10.76 -0.88 -11.68
C GLU A 91 11.85 -1.95 -11.39
N LYS A 92 13.05 -1.52 -11.01
CA LYS A 92 14.19 -2.38 -10.68
C LYS A 92 14.28 -2.73 -9.20
N GLY A 93 13.34 -2.26 -8.36
CA GLY A 93 13.40 -2.44 -6.92
C GLY A 93 14.44 -1.58 -6.20
N GLU A 94 14.99 -0.57 -6.86
CA GLU A 94 15.89 0.38 -6.21
C GLU A 94 15.09 1.42 -5.44
N ILE A 95 15.50 1.67 -4.21
CA ILE A 95 14.92 2.69 -3.35
C ILE A 95 15.39 4.06 -3.83
N LEU A 96 14.44 4.94 -4.14
CA LEU A 96 14.70 6.29 -4.64
C LEU A 96 14.77 7.35 -3.53
N LYS A 97 14.19 7.08 -2.35
CA LYS A 97 14.14 8.01 -1.22
C LYS A 97 14.13 7.26 0.10
#